data_AF-A0A4Y3RMP9-F1
#
_entry.id   AF-A0A4Y3RMP9-F1
#
_cell.length_a   1.000
_cell.length_b   1.000
_cell.length_c   1.000
_cell.angle_alpha   90.00
_cell.angle_beta   90.00
_cell.angle_gamma   90.00
#
_symmetry.space_group_name_H-M   'P 1'
#
loop_
_entity.id
_entity.type
_entity.pdbx_description
1 polymer ?
#
loop_
_entity_poly.entity_id
_entity_poly.type
_entity_poly.pdbx_seq_one_letter_code
_entity_poly.pdbx_strand_id
1 'polypeptide(L)'
;MRILHRRARAVGDASPNPGAAVPRDGIAVAPVSAVNGFAVLETVAALPVSTWRYVWEPEDVRHLGPMAQDWHAAFGFNRDDTRIPVVDGLGVALVCIQALQRQVEELGAEVARLREGAAMAPSEAGR
;
A
#
# COMPACT_ATOMS: atom_id res chain seq x y z
N MET A 1 69.35 -18.11 -13.72
CA MET A 1 68.08 -18.33 -14.45
C MET A 1 67.16 -19.13 -13.51
N ARG A 2 66.17 -18.52 -12.84
CA ARG A 2 64.74 -18.42 -13.25
C ARG A 2 64.29 -19.78 -13.81
N ILE A 3 63.40 -20.57 -13.19
CA ILE A 3 61.95 -20.33 -13.05
C ILE A 3 61.39 -21.11 -11.83
N LEU A 4 60.72 -20.43 -10.89
CA LEU A 4 59.73 -21.06 -10.01
C LEU A 4 58.41 -20.32 -10.19
N HIS A 5 57.40 -21.04 -10.67
CA HIS A 5 56.05 -20.52 -10.86
C HIS A 5 55.31 -20.45 -9.51
N ARG A 6 55.13 -19.21 -9.06
CA ARG A 6 53.91 -18.62 -8.49
C ARG A 6 52.99 -19.57 -7.68
N ARG A 7 53.16 -19.60 -6.35
CA ARG A 7 52.03 -19.82 -5.43
C ARG A 7 51.28 -18.49 -5.25
N ALA A 8 50.03 -18.44 -5.69
CA ALA A 8 49.14 -17.32 -5.41
C ALA A 8 48.71 -17.39 -3.93
N ARG A 9 49.06 -16.35 -3.18
CA ARG A 9 48.46 -16.03 -1.87
C ARG A 9 47.29 -15.10 -2.15
N ALA A 10 46.07 -15.57 -1.93
CA ALA A 10 44.91 -14.69 -1.80
C ALA A 10 44.61 -14.52 -0.32
N VAL A 11 44.91 -13.32 0.17
CA VAL A 11 44.40 -12.77 1.43
C VAL A 11 42.95 -12.40 1.15
N GLY A 12 42.01 -13.15 1.71
CA GLY A 12 40.63 -12.74 1.88
C GLY A 12 40.45 -12.38 3.35
N ASP A 13 40.35 -11.09 3.62
CA ASP A 13 40.04 -10.49 4.90
C ASP A 13 38.67 -11.01 5.41
N ALA A 14 38.71 -11.93 6.38
CA ALA A 14 37.52 -12.33 7.12
C ALA A 14 37.25 -11.26 8.19
N SER A 15 36.68 -10.14 7.76
CA SER A 15 36.08 -9.17 8.68
C SER A 15 34.92 -9.85 9.44
N PRO A 16 34.87 -9.75 10.77
CA PRO A 16 33.82 -10.37 11.57
C PRO A 16 32.49 -9.64 11.31
N ASN A 17 31.44 -10.41 10.99
CA ASN A 17 30.08 -9.90 10.85
C ASN A 17 29.64 -9.21 12.16
N PRO A 18 29.50 -7.88 12.21
CA PRO A 18 29.11 -7.21 13.43
C PRO A 18 27.60 -7.24 13.53
N GLY A 19 27.11 -8.07 14.46
CA GLY A 19 25.75 -7.96 14.97
C GLY A 19 24.78 -8.94 14.35
N ALA A 20 24.78 -10.17 14.88
CA ALA A 20 23.52 -10.81 15.17
C ALA A 20 22.65 -9.77 15.91
N ALA A 21 21.60 -9.28 15.23
CA ALA A 21 20.70 -8.32 15.82
C ALA A 21 20.13 -8.94 17.09
N VAL A 22 20.56 -8.42 18.24
CA VAL A 22 19.92 -8.66 19.53
C VAL A 22 18.43 -8.42 19.31
N PRO A 23 17.53 -9.36 19.68
CA PRO A 23 16.11 -9.09 19.64
C PRO A 23 15.87 -7.84 20.47
N ARG A 24 15.53 -6.73 19.81
CA ARG A 24 14.96 -5.58 20.51
C ARG A 24 13.76 -6.13 21.25
N ASP A 25 13.55 -5.73 22.49
CA ASP A 25 12.29 -5.93 23.20
C ASP A 25 11.17 -5.31 22.35
N GLY A 26 10.67 -6.09 21.40
CA GLY A 26 9.62 -5.71 20.48
C GLY A 26 8.31 -5.86 21.22
N ILE A 27 7.43 -4.89 21.05
CA ILE A 27 6.03 -5.07 21.42
C ILE A 27 5.55 -6.34 20.73
N ALA A 28 5.19 -7.36 21.51
CA ALA A 28 4.64 -8.60 20.98
C ALA A 28 3.33 -8.27 20.24
N VAL A 29 3.34 -8.37 18.91
CA VAL A 29 2.14 -8.24 18.09
C VAL A 29 1.52 -9.64 17.96
N ALA A 30 0.21 -9.73 18.14
CA ALA A 30 -0.54 -10.97 17.94
C ALA A 30 -0.40 -11.46 16.47
N PRO A 31 -0.75 -12.73 16.17
CA PRO A 31 -0.73 -13.24 14.80
C PRO A 31 -1.50 -12.34 13.83
N VAL A 32 -0.89 -12.06 12.67
CA VAL A 32 -1.47 -11.21 11.62
C VAL A 32 -2.19 -12.05 10.58
N SER A 33 -3.24 -11.48 9.97
CA SER A 33 -3.97 -12.09 8.86
C SER A 33 -3.91 -11.20 7.63
N ALA A 34 -3.90 -11.81 6.44
CA ALA A 34 -3.96 -11.06 5.19
C ALA A 34 -5.31 -10.34 5.04
N VAL A 35 -5.29 -9.17 4.41
CA VAL A 35 -6.49 -8.37 4.12
C VAL A 35 -6.82 -8.42 2.63
N ASN A 36 -8.11 -8.45 2.28
CA ASN A 36 -8.54 -8.26 0.89
C ASN A 36 -8.56 -6.76 0.57
N GLY A 37 -7.55 -6.28 -0.14
CA GLY A 37 -7.43 -4.85 -0.45
C GLY A 37 -8.54 -4.31 -1.36
N PHE A 38 -9.13 -5.13 -2.22
CA PHE A 38 -10.24 -4.69 -3.08
C PHE A 38 -11.51 -4.45 -2.26
N ALA A 39 -11.81 -5.32 -1.28
CA ALA A 39 -12.92 -5.10 -0.37
C ALA A 39 -12.72 -3.85 0.50
N VAL A 40 -11.50 -3.59 0.98
CA VAL A 40 -11.19 -2.36 1.72
C VAL A 40 -11.39 -1.13 0.82
N LEU A 41 -10.93 -1.18 -0.43
CA LEU A 41 -11.12 -0.10 -1.40
C LEU A 41 -12.60 0.16 -1.69
N GLU A 42 -13.42 -0.89 -1.86
CA GLU A 42 -14.87 -0.77 -2.04
C GLU A 42 -15.53 -0.10 -0.83
N THR A 43 -15.17 -0.51 0.39
CA THR A 43 -15.66 0.13 1.61
C THR A 43 -15.27 1.61 1.67
N VAL A 44 -14.02 1.95 1.35
CA VAL A 44 -13.57 3.35 1.29
C VAL A 44 -14.30 4.16 0.23
N ALA A 45 -14.53 3.58 -0.96
CA ALA A 45 -15.25 4.25 -2.04
C ALA A 45 -16.71 4.55 -1.67
N ALA A 46 -17.32 3.77 -0.78
CA ALA A 46 -18.67 3.98 -0.28
C ALA A 46 -18.75 4.95 0.92
N LEU A 47 -17.62 5.30 1.56
CA LEU A 47 -17.64 6.17 2.73
C LEU A 47 -17.97 7.62 2.36
N PRO A 48 -18.93 8.27 3.06
CA PRO A 48 -19.16 9.69 2.93
C PRO A 48 -17.91 10.48 3.32
N VAL A 49 -17.46 11.40 2.47
CA VAL A 49 -16.37 12.33 2.76
C VAL A 49 -16.95 13.74 2.84
N SER A 50 -16.62 14.45 3.91
CA SER A 50 -17.07 15.82 4.14
C SER A 50 -15.93 16.69 4.64
N THR A 51 -16.09 18.01 4.52
CA THR A 51 -15.29 18.94 5.29
C THR A 51 -15.99 19.24 6.60
N TRP A 52 -15.27 19.21 7.71
CA TRP A 52 -15.81 19.45 9.03
C TRP A 52 -14.80 20.18 9.92
N ARG A 53 -15.23 20.60 11.10
CA ARG A 53 -14.36 21.13 12.17
C ARG A 53 -14.91 20.69 13.52
N TYR A 54 -14.08 20.63 14.53
CA TYR A 54 -14.58 20.54 15.89
C TYR A 54 -15.20 21.86 16.33
N VAL A 55 -16.19 21.80 17.22
CA VAL A 55 -16.92 22.98 17.70
C VAL A 55 -15.98 23.99 18.38
N TRP A 56 -14.96 23.50 19.10
CA TRP A 56 -13.97 24.30 19.81
C TRP A 56 -12.85 24.87 18.93
N GLU A 57 -12.76 24.46 17.66
CA GLU A 57 -11.74 24.98 16.75
C GLU A 57 -12.13 26.36 16.21
N PRO A 58 -11.13 27.19 15.86
CA PRO A 58 -11.34 28.44 15.12
C PRO A 58 -12.19 28.24 13.85
N GLU A 59 -12.90 29.29 13.45
CA GLU A 59 -13.87 29.25 12.34
C GLU A 59 -13.23 28.99 10.96
N ASP A 60 -11.93 29.22 10.83
CA ASP A 60 -11.14 29.00 9.62
C ASP A 60 -10.55 27.58 9.50
N VAL A 61 -10.58 26.78 10.56
CA VAL A 61 -10.08 25.39 10.52
C VAL A 61 -11.04 24.49 9.75
N ARG A 62 -10.51 23.68 8.84
CA ARG A 62 -11.26 22.61 8.14
C ARG A 62 -10.44 21.33 8.10
N HIS A 63 -11.05 20.25 8.57
CA HIS A 63 -10.62 18.89 8.34
C HIS A 63 -11.35 18.31 7.13
N LEU A 64 -10.73 17.34 6.48
CA LEU A 64 -11.31 16.60 5.35
C LEU A 64 -11.26 15.12 5.68
N GLY A 65 -12.41 14.44 5.63
CA GLY A 65 -12.47 13.00 5.84
C GLY A 65 -13.88 12.51 6.15
N PRO A 66 -14.02 11.20 6.40
CA PRO A 66 -15.27 10.65 6.90
C PRO A 66 -15.51 11.07 8.34
N MET A 67 -16.77 11.05 8.76
CA MET A 67 -17.12 11.12 10.16
C MET A 67 -16.66 9.84 10.88
N ALA A 68 -16.26 9.96 12.14
CA ALA A 68 -15.73 8.83 12.91
C ALA A 68 -16.77 7.72 13.13
N GLN A 69 -18.06 8.07 13.20
CA GLN A 69 -19.16 7.12 13.33
C GLN A 69 -19.35 6.28 12.06
N ASP A 70 -19.31 6.92 10.89
CA ASP A 70 -19.39 6.21 9.60
C ASP A 70 -18.18 5.30 9.42
N TRP A 71 -16.98 5.77 9.80
CA TRP A 71 -15.77 4.96 9.82
C TRP A 71 -15.91 3.74 10.74
N HIS A 72 -16.42 3.94 11.95
CA HIS A 72 -16.63 2.85 12.91
C HIS A 72 -17.63 1.82 12.38
N ALA A 73 -18.75 2.29 11.81
CA ALA A 73 -19.74 1.42 11.19
C ALA A 73 -19.18 0.62 10.00
N ALA A 74 -18.25 1.22 9.23
CA ALA A 74 -17.65 0.58 8.06
C ALA A 74 -16.55 -0.44 8.40
N PHE A 75 -15.71 -0.17 9.41
CA PHE A 75 -14.51 -0.97 9.68
C PHE A 75 -14.48 -1.69 11.03
N GLY A 76 -15.12 -1.13 12.05
CA GLY A 76 -15.12 -1.71 13.41
C GLY A 76 -13.74 -1.85 14.06
N PHE A 77 -12.72 -1.10 13.62
CA PHE A 77 -11.35 -1.24 14.12
C PHE A 77 -11.13 -0.80 15.57
N ASN A 78 -11.96 0.11 16.07
CA ASN A 78 -11.81 0.72 17.38
C ASN A 78 -13.05 0.46 18.27
N ARG A 79 -12.87 0.58 19.59
CA ARG A 79 -13.98 0.43 20.55
C ARG A 79 -14.95 1.62 20.56
N ASP A 80 -14.45 2.81 20.25
CA ASP A 80 -15.22 4.06 20.34
C ASP A 80 -15.40 4.67 18.94
N ASP A 81 -16.56 5.24 18.66
CA ASP A 81 -16.95 5.80 17.36
C ASP A 81 -16.67 7.31 17.22
N THR A 82 -15.86 7.88 18.12
CA THR A 82 -15.62 9.33 18.23
C THR A 82 -14.32 9.80 17.60
N ARG A 83 -13.46 8.87 17.18
CA ARG A 83 -12.15 9.17 16.60
C ARG A 83 -11.75 8.12 15.58
N ILE A 84 -10.96 8.53 14.60
CA ILE A 84 -10.26 7.63 13.68
C ILE A 84 -8.80 7.57 14.13
N PRO A 85 -8.29 6.44 14.63
CA PRO A 85 -6.87 6.33 14.95
C PRO A 85 -6.03 6.59 13.70
N VAL A 86 -5.05 7.49 13.80
CA VAL A 86 -4.21 7.87 12.65
C VAL A 86 -3.52 6.65 12.02
N VAL A 87 -3.08 5.69 12.85
CA VAL A 87 -2.48 4.44 12.38
C VAL A 87 -3.41 3.63 11.49
N ASP A 88 -4.70 3.56 11.84
CA ASP A 88 -5.70 2.81 11.08
C ASP A 88 -6.06 3.55 9.78
N GLY A 89 -6.22 4.88 9.86
CA GLY A 89 -6.44 5.74 8.69
C GLY A 89 -5.32 5.60 7.65
N LEU A 90 -4.07 5.62 8.09
CA LEU A 90 -2.91 5.43 7.23
C LEU A 90 -2.83 4.00 6.67
N GLY A 91 -3.13 2.99 7.50
CA GLY A 91 -3.16 1.59 7.06
C GLY A 91 -4.18 1.36 5.94
N VAL A 92 -5.41 1.86 6.11
CA VAL A 92 -6.46 1.78 5.08
C VAL A 92 -6.04 2.50 3.80
N ALA A 93 -5.44 3.68 3.91
CA ALA A 93 -4.96 4.43 2.74
C ALA A 93 -3.91 3.63 1.95
N LEU A 94 -2.93 3.01 2.63
CA LEU A 94 -1.91 2.18 1.99
C LEU A 94 -2.51 0.96 1.29
N VAL A 95 -3.47 0.28 1.93
CA VAL A 95 -4.18 -0.86 1.33
C VAL A 95 -4.94 -0.44 0.07
N CYS A 96 -5.62 0.71 0.12
CA CYS A 96 -6.35 1.26 -1.03
C CYS A 96 -5.42 1.63 -2.18
N ILE A 97 -4.27 2.25 -1.89
CA ILE A 97 -3.25 2.58 -2.92
C ILE A 97 -2.76 1.30 -3.61
N GLN A 98 -2.47 0.24 -2.86
CA GLN A 98 -2.05 -1.04 -3.43
C GLN A 98 -3.15 -1.70 -4.27
N ALA A 99 -4.41 -1.62 -3.84
CA ALA A 99 -5.54 -2.15 -4.59
C ALA A 99 -5.78 -1.36 -5.89
N LEU A 100 -5.71 -0.03 -5.84
CA LEU A 100 -5.84 0.84 -7.00
C LEU A 100 -4.71 0.61 -8.00
N GLN A 101 -3.46 0.41 -7.55
CA GLN A 101 -2.35 0.09 -8.44
C GLN A 101 -2.63 -1.17 -9.26
N ARG A 102 -3.16 -2.23 -8.62
CA ARG A 102 -3.55 -3.45 -9.32
C ARG A 102 -4.69 -3.21 -10.32
N GLN A 103 -5.73 -2.46 -9.94
CA GLN A 103 -6.81 -2.12 -10.86
C GLN A 103 -6.32 -1.33 -12.07
N VAL A 104 -5.40 -0.38 -11.88
CA VAL A 104 -4.82 0.42 -12.96
C VAL A 104 -4.01 -0.46 -13.91
N GLU A 105 -3.20 -1.40 -13.40
CA GLU A 105 -2.45 -2.36 -14.21
C GLU A 105 -3.38 -3.27 -15.02
N GLU A 106 -4.41 -3.83 -14.39
CA GLU A 106 -5.42 -4.68 -15.04
C GLU A 106 -6.18 -3.92 -16.14
N LEU A 107 -6.68 -2.73 -15.83
CA LEU A 107 -7.36 -1.86 -16.80
C LEU A 107 -6.43 -1.45 -17.93
N GLY A 108 -5.15 -1.17 -17.64
CA GLY A 108 -4.15 -0.82 -18.63
C GLY A 108 -3.90 -1.96 -19.63
N ALA A 109 -3.78 -3.20 -19.13
CA ALA A 109 -3.63 -4.39 -19.96
C ALA A 109 -4.88 -4.63 -20.84
N GLU A 110 -6.06 -4.46 -20.27
CA GLU A 110 -7.33 -4.62 -21.00
C GLU A 110 -7.47 -3.57 -22.11
N VAL A 111 -7.18 -2.31 -21.81
CA VAL A 111 -7.20 -1.24 -22.82
C VAL A 111 -6.21 -1.51 -23.96
N ALA A 112 -5.01 -2.03 -23.65
CA ALA A 112 -4.04 -2.40 -24.67
C ALA A 112 -4.59 -3.51 -25.59
N ARG A 113 -5.13 -4.57 -25.00
CA ARG A 113 -5.73 -5.70 -25.73
C ARG A 113 -6.89 -5.27 -26.63
N LEU A 114 -7.77 -4.41 -26.13
CA LEU A 114 -8.89 -3.88 -26.91
C LEU A 114 -8.43 -2.99 -28.08
N ARG A 115 -7.38 -2.18 -27.87
CA ARG A 115 -6.79 -1.34 -28.93
C ARG A 115 -6.13 -2.17 -30.03
N GLU A 116 -5.44 -3.25 -29.67
CA GLU A 116 -4.88 -4.20 -30.64
C GLU A 116 -5.99 -4.87 -31.46
N GLY A 117 -7.04 -5.36 -30.81
CA GLY A 117 -8.20 -5.94 -31.48
C GLY A 117 -8.91 -4.98 -32.44
N ALA A 118 -9.09 -3.72 -32.03
CA ALA A 118 -9.69 -2.68 -32.87
C ALA A 118 -8.81 -2.30 -34.07
N ALA A 119 -7.48 -2.28 -33.90
CA ALA A 119 -6.55 -2.01 -34.99
C ALA A 119 -6.46 -3.16 -36.01
N MET A 120 -6.79 -4.39 -35.59
CA MET A 120 -6.79 -5.58 -36.44
C MET A 120 -8.12 -5.84 -37.16
N ALA A 121 -9.21 -5.16 -36.77
CA ALA A 121 -10.49 -5.28 -37.46
C ALA A 121 -10.40 -4.61 -38.87
N PRO A 122 -10.68 -5.34 -39.97
CA PRO A 122 -10.68 -4.74 -41.31
C PRO A 122 -11.75 -3.65 -41.40
N SER A 123 -11.48 -2.58 -42.16
CA SER A 123 -12.49 -1.54 -42.40
C SER A 123 -13.67 -2.14 -43.16
N GLU A 124 -14.79 -2.41 -42.49
CA GLU A 124 -16.08 -2.75 -43.13
C GLU A 124 -16.73 -1.52 -43.82
N ALA A 125 -15.96 -0.51 -44.20
CA ALA A 125 -16.40 0.64 -44.98
C ALA A 125 -15.94 0.49 -46.43
N GLY A 126 -16.53 -0.47 -47.11
CA GLY A 126 -16.33 -0.74 -48.53
C GLY A 126 -17.55 -1.42 -49.11
N ARG A 127 -18.72 -0.77 -49.05
CA ARG A 127 -19.90 -1.08 -49.85
C ARG A 127 -20.84 0.12 -49.94
#